data_AF-A0AAP5IG39-F1
#
_entry.id   AF-A0AAP5IG39-F1
#
_cell.length_a   1.000
_cell.length_b   1.000
_cell.length_c   1.000
_cell.angle_alpha   90.00
_cell.angle_beta   90.00
_cell.angle_gamma   90.00
#
_symmetry.space_group_name_H-M   'P 1'
#
loop_
_entity.id
_entity.type
_entity.pdbx_description
1 polymer ?
#
loop_
_entity_poly.entity_id
_entity_poly.type
_entity_poly.pdbx_seq_one_letter_code
_entity_poly.pdbx_strand_id
1 'polypeptide(L)'
;MALSALFGEAFEKLLDAIGPDREQAGTAYEELRLRLIRFFRWEGCPNGEDCTDEVLNRVAAKLTAGERIANPVAYAGGVARLVLKETNRKQAREMQQPLAGPVDRAVQPSFARELEESGEQPARRLRCFEQCLGDLPGESQQFLLEYYRGEAALRIRNRQRMATRLNISLNSLRNRALRLREKLEACVGACLGS
;
A
#
# COMPACT_ATOMS: atom_id res chain seq x y z
N MET A 1 21.49 -13.23 -3.13
CA MET A 1 20.68 -14.33 -3.74
C MET A 1 19.79 -15.05 -2.73
N ALA A 2 20.22 -15.36 -1.50
CA ALA A 2 19.40 -16.09 -0.52
C ALA A 2 18.07 -15.40 -0.12
N LEU A 3 18.07 -14.06 0.03
CA LEU A 3 16.85 -13.30 0.35
C LEU A 3 15.76 -13.39 -0.73
N SER A 4 16.12 -13.44 -2.02
CA SER A 4 15.10 -13.54 -3.07
C SER A 4 14.50 -14.94 -3.18
N ALA A 5 15.24 -15.98 -2.79
CA ALA A 5 14.74 -17.35 -2.73
C ALA A 5 13.75 -17.52 -1.56
N LEU A 6 14.07 -16.99 -0.39
CA LEU A 6 13.19 -17.02 0.80
C LEU A 6 11.87 -16.27 0.59
N PHE A 7 11.90 -15.13 -0.12
CA PHE A 7 10.69 -14.39 -0.47
C PHE A 7 9.87 -15.08 -1.59
N GLY A 8 10.54 -15.75 -2.53
CA GLY A 8 9.87 -16.56 -3.55
C GLY A 8 9.13 -17.75 -2.93
N GLU A 9 9.80 -18.49 -2.04
CA GLU A 9 9.21 -19.64 -1.33
C GLU A 9 8.03 -19.22 -0.45
N ALA A 10 8.14 -18.10 0.27
CA ALA A 10 7.04 -17.59 1.10
C ALA A 10 5.83 -17.16 0.25
N PHE A 11 6.06 -16.61 -0.94
CA PHE A 11 4.99 -16.22 -1.85
C PHE A 11 4.30 -17.44 -2.47
N GLU A 12 5.06 -18.45 -2.91
CA GLU A 12 4.49 -19.69 -3.45
C GLU A 12 3.68 -20.42 -2.37
N LYS A 13 4.17 -20.51 -1.11
CA LYS A 13 3.38 -21.06 0.00
C LYS A 13 2.09 -20.30 0.28
N LEU A 14 2.09 -18.98 0.08
CA LEU A 14 0.87 -18.18 0.20
C LEU A 14 -0.12 -18.51 -0.93
N LEU A 15 0.36 -18.66 -2.17
CA LEU A 15 -0.49 -19.05 -3.31
C LEU A 15 -1.07 -20.45 -3.12
N ASP A 16 -0.25 -21.42 -2.72
CA ASP A 16 -0.67 -22.81 -2.44
C ASP A 16 -1.76 -22.89 -1.35
N ALA A 17 -1.72 -21.96 -0.39
CA ALA A 17 -2.73 -21.90 0.67
C ALA A 17 -4.05 -21.29 0.19
N ILE A 18 -4.02 -20.43 -0.83
CA ILE A 18 -5.18 -19.62 -1.27
C ILE A 18 -5.95 -20.29 -2.41
N GLY A 19 -5.29 -21.06 -3.27
CA GLY A 19 -5.95 -21.71 -4.41
C GLY A 19 -5.41 -23.10 -4.73
N PRO A 20 -6.22 -23.95 -5.39
CA PRO A 20 -5.85 -25.33 -5.70
C PRO A 20 -4.86 -25.46 -6.87
N ASP A 21 -4.83 -24.47 -7.77
CA ASP A 21 -3.90 -24.39 -8.89
C ASP A 21 -3.36 -22.96 -9.05
N ARG A 22 -2.31 -22.80 -9.86
CA ARG A 22 -1.56 -21.55 -9.99
C ARG A 22 -2.40 -20.39 -10.54
N GLU A 23 -3.33 -20.64 -11.47
CA GLU A 23 -4.18 -19.58 -12.01
C GLU A 23 -5.22 -19.15 -10.98
N GLN A 24 -5.94 -20.12 -10.39
CA GLN A 24 -6.96 -19.84 -9.38
C GLN A 24 -6.35 -19.18 -8.14
N ALA A 25 -5.16 -19.61 -7.72
CA ALA A 25 -4.42 -18.99 -6.63
C ALA A 25 -4.03 -17.54 -6.96
N GLY A 26 -3.62 -17.26 -8.21
CA GLY A 26 -3.33 -15.91 -8.67
C GLY A 26 -4.55 -14.99 -8.62
N THR A 27 -5.70 -15.46 -9.12
CA THR A 27 -6.96 -14.70 -9.07
C THR A 27 -7.41 -14.45 -7.63
N ALA A 28 -7.44 -15.50 -6.80
CA ALA A 28 -7.87 -15.38 -5.40
C ALA A 28 -6.89 -14.52 -4.56
N TYR A 29 -5.59 -14.54 -4.88
CA TYR A 29 -4.61 -13.64 -4.29
C TYR A 29 -4.90 -12.17 -4.64
N GLU A 30 -5.16 -11.86 -5.92
CA GLU A 30 -5.44 -10.49 -6.33
C GLU A 30 -6.79 -9.99 -5.76
N GLU A 31 -7.80 -10.86 -5.70
CA GLU A 31 -9.07 -10.55 -5.03
C GLU A 31 -8.87 -10.23 -3.55
N LEU A 32 -8.09 -11.06 -2.83
CA LEU A 32 -7.75 -10.82 -1.43
C LEU A 32 -7.01 -9.50 -1.27
N ARG A 33 -6.02 -9.23 -2.13
CA ARG A 33 -5.24 -7.99 -2.11
C ARG A 33 -6.12 -6.76 -2.34
N LEU A 34 -6.99 -6.76 -3.35
CA LEU A 34 -7.91 -5.65 -3.62
C LEU A 34 -8.92 -5.45 -2.48
N ARG A 35 -9.36 -6.53 -1.83
CA ARG A 35 -10.23 -6.47 -0.66
C ARG A 35 -9.53 -5.83 0.54
N LEU A 36 -8.26 -6.19 0.79
CA LEU A 36 -7.45 -5.60 1.86
C LEU A 36 -7.16 -4.12 1.60
N ILE A 37 -6.82 -3.73 0.36
CA ILE A 37 -6.60 -2.33 0.00
C ILE A 37 -7.86 -1.50 0.26
N ARG A 38 -9.02 -2.00 -0.15
CA ARG A 38 -10.32 -1.34 0.11
C ARG A 38 -10.60 -1.24 1.60
N PHE A 39 -10.37 -2.31 2.36
CA PHE A 39 -10.52 -2.32 3.81
C PHE A 39 -9.67 -1.21 4.46
N PHE A 40 -8.39 -1.14 4.15
CA PHE A 40 -7.51 -0.14 4.75
C PHE A 40 -7.81 1.29 4.30
N ARG A 41 -8.24 1.51 3.05
CA ARG A 41 -8.69 2.82 2.59
C ARG A 41 -9.94 3.28 3.33
N TRP A 42 -10.91 2.38 3.52
CA TRP A 42 -12.15 2.66 4.26
C TRP A 42 -11.87 3.01 5.73
N GLU A 43 -10.93 2.31 6.35
CA GLU A 43 -10.51 2.51 7.74
C GLU A 43 -9.59 3.72 7.95
N GLY A 44 -9.28 4.48 6.89
CA GLY A 44 -8.44 5.67 6.97
C GLY A 44 -6.94 5.40 7.16
N CYS A 45 -6.44 4.19 6.83
CA CYS A 45 -4.98 3.96 6.77
C CYS A 45 -4.39 4.85 5.64
N PRO A 46 -3.41 5.73 5.95
CA PRO A 46 -2.84 6.66 4.96
C PRO A 46 -2.23 5.98 3.74
N ASN A 47 -1.83 4.71 3.88
CA ASN A 47 -1.33 3.92 2.78
C ASN A 47 -1.88 2.49 2.83
N GLY A 48 -3.08 2.31 2.28
CA GLY A 48 -3.76 1.01 2.27
C GLY A 48 -3.02 -0.08 1.51
N GLU A 49 -2.18 0.27 0.53
CA GLU A 49 -1.36 -0.69 -0.21
C GLU A 49 -0.19 -1.20 0.64
N ASP A 50 0.47 -0.33 1.39
CA ASP A 50 1.54 -0.74 2.31
C ASP A 50 0.99 -1.55 3.49
N CYS A 51 -0.14 -1.10 4.04
CA CYS A 51 -0.91 -1.83 5.05
C CYS A 51 -1.27 -3.25 4.52
N THR A 52 -1.67 -3.37 3.25
CA THR A 52 -1.99 -4.67 2.61
C THR A 52 -0.75 -5.54 2.41
N ASP A 53 0.34 -4.98 1.89
CA ASP A 53 1.58 -5.72 1.65
C ASP A 53 2.14 -6.28 2.98
N GLU A 54 2.03 -5.52 4.08
CA GLU A 54 2.41 -5.98 5.43
C GLU A 54 1.57 -7.17 5.91
N VAL A 55 0.25 -7.16 5.66
CA VAL A 55 -0.64 -8.29 5.98
C VAL A 55 -0.18 -9.54 5.24
N LEU A 56 -0.03 -9.46 3.92
CA LEU A 56 0.33 -10.61 3.08
C LEU A 56 1.69 -11.19 3.48
N ASN A 57 2.65 -10.34 3.83
CA ASN A 57 3.95 -10.78 4.35
C ASN A 57 3.85 -11.52 5.68
N ARG A 58 3.05 -11.03 6.63
CA ARG A 58 2.85 -11.72 7.92
C ARG A 58 2.19 -13.08 7.71
N VAL A 59 1.21 -13.18 6.83
CA VAL A 59 0.57 -14.47 6.51
C VAL A 59 1.56 -15.43 5.86
N ALA A 60 2.28 -14.98 4.83
CA ALA A 60 3.30 -15.77 4.15
C ALA A 60 4.38 -16.28 5.13
N ALA A 61 4.87 -15.42 6.02
CA ALA A 61 5.87 -15.81 7.03
C ALA A 61 5.35 -16.89 7.99
N LYS A 62 4.08 -16.83 8.40
CA LYS A 62 3.46 -17.85 9.25
C LYS A 62 3.30 -19.20 8.54
N LEU A 63 2.89 -19.18 7.27
CA LEU A 63 2.81 -20.38 6.44
C LEU A 63 4.20 -21.01 6.23
N THR A 64 5.22 -20.20 5.98
CA THR A 64 6.61 -20.70 5.85
C THR A 64 7.12 -21.32 7.14
N ALA A 65 6.73 -20.77 8.30
CA ALA A 65 7.06 -21.33 9.62
C ALA A 65 6.30 -22.64 9.96
N GLY A 66 5.42 -23.11 9.07
CA GLY A 66 4.68 -24.37 9.24
C GLY A 66 3.37 -24.24 10.00
N GLU A 67 2.86 -23.01 10.23
CA GLU A 67 1.57 -22.79 10.87
C GLU A 67 0.44 -23.27 9.92
N ARG A 68 -0.43 -24.17 10.41
CA ARG A 68 -1.58 -24.65 9.62
C ARG A 68 -2.69 -23.61 9.66
N ILE A 69 -2.89 -22.90 8.55
CA ILE A 69 -3.94 -21.91 8.40
C ILE A 69 -5.08 -22.51 7.57
N ALA A 70 -6.19 -22.86 8.23
CA ALA A 70 -7.33 -23.49 7.55
C ALA A 70 -8.08 -22.55 6.59
N ASN A 71 -8.14 -21.25 6.89
CA ASN A 71 -8.76 -20.24 6.03
C ASN A 71 -7.84 -19.01 5.93
N PRO A 72 -6.97 -18.95 4.90
CA PRO A 72 -6.02 -17.84 4.74
C PRO A 72 -6.67 -16.48 4.55
N VAL A 73 -7.83 -16.40 3.92
CA VAL A 73 -8.58 -15.16 3.72
C VAL A 73 -9.07 -14.59 5.06
N ALA A 74 -9.69 -15.43 5.89
CA ALA A 74 -10.15 -15.03 7.22
C ALA A 74 -8.99 -14.66 8.15
N TYR A 75 -7.90 -15.43 8.09
CA TYR A 75 -6.68 -15.16 8.85
C TYR A 75 -6.06 -13.81 8.44
N ALA A 76 -5.95 -13.54 7.14
CA ALA A 76 -5.48 -12.26 6.61
C ALA A 76 -6.33 -11.09 7.11
N GLY A 77 -7.65 -11.25 7.22
CA GLY A 77 -8.53 -10.23 7.82
C GLY A 77 -8.23 -9.97 9.31
N GLY A 78 -7.88 -11.01 10.07
CA GLY A 78 -7.43 -10.88 11.46
C GLY A 78 -6.11 -10.09 11.56
N VAL A 79 -5.14 -10.44 10.71
CA VAL A 79 -3.87 -9.72 10.60
C VAL A 79 -4.09 -8.27 10.16
N ALA A 80 -5.03 -8.01 9.25
CA ALA A 80 -5.35 -6.66 8.77
C ALA A 80 -5.83 -5.74 9.90
N ARG A 81 -6.70 -6.23 10.79
CA ARG A 81 -7.13 -5.49 11.98
C ARG A 81 -5.96 -5.17 12.92
N LEU A 82 -5.03 -6.11 13.09
CA LEU A 82 -3.84 -5.89 13.91
C LEU A 82 -2.92 -4.82 13.29
N VAL A 83 -2.65 -4.92 11.99
CA VAL A 83 -1.86 -3.93 11.25
C VAL A 83 -2.49 -2.55 11.32
N LEU A 84 -3.81 -2.43 11.14
CA LEU A 84 -4.53 -1.16 11.29
C LEU A 84 -4.32 -0.54 12.68
N LYS A 85 -4.46 -1.35 13.74
CA LYS A 85 -4.26 -0.90 15.13
C LYS A 85 -2.82 -0.43 15.37
N GLU A 86 -1.83 -1.12 14.80
CA GLU A 86 -0.42 -0.72 14.87
C GLU A 86 -0.17 0.60 14.13
N THR A 87 -0.73 0.75 12.92
CA THR A 87 -0.63 1.96 12.12
C THR A 87 -1.23 3.16 12.84
N ASN A 88 -2.46 3.03 13.36
CA ASN A 88 -3.14 4.10 14.08
C ASN A 88 -2.37 4.50 15.36
N ARG A 89 -1.79 3.53 16.07
CA ARG A 89 -0.92 3.81 17.22
C ARG A 89 0.36 4.55 16.84
N LYS A 90 0.98 4.19 15.71
CA LYS A 90 2.17 4.90 15.20
C LYS A 90 1.84 6.34 14.85
N GLN A 91 0.74 6.56 14.12
CA GLN A 91 0.28 7.91 13.79
C GLN A 91 -0.01 8.74 15.03
N ALA A 92 -0.70 8.19 16.03
CA ALA A 92 -0.97 8.91 17.27
C ALA A 92 0.32 9.34 17.99
N ARG A 93 1.37 8.51 17.95
CA ARG A 93 2.69 8.85 18.52
C ARG A 93 3.43 9.90 17.70
N GLU A 94 3.36 9.82 16.37
CA GLU A 94 4.00 10.78 15.47
C GLU A 94 3.32 12.16 15.55
N MET A 95 1.99 12.20 15.74
CA MET A 95 1.23 13.44 15.94
C MET A 95 1.41 14.06 17.34
N GLN A 96 1.91 13.29 18.32
CA GLN A 96 2.25 13.78 19.65
C GLN A 96 3.67 14.35 19.74
N GLN A 97 4.46 14.33 18.66
CA GLN A 97 5.70 15.09 18.58
C GLN A 97 5.39 16.56 18.27
N PRO A 98 5.84 17.53 19.09
CA PRO A 98 5.57 18.93 18.84
C PRO A 98 6.45 19.41 17.68
N LEU A 99 5.86 19.56 16.49
CA LEU A 99 6.35 20.44 15.43
C LEU A 99 5.13 21.09 14.75
N ALA A 100 5.20 22.42 14.65
CA ALA A 100 4.13 23.38 14.41
C ALA A 100 3.20 23.07 13.22
N GLY A 101 1.90 23.29 13.45
CA GLY A 101 0.88 23.50 12.41
C GLY A 101 -0.47 22.87 12.77
N PRO A 102 -1.60 23.60 12.73
CA PRO A 102 -2.90 22.99 12.84
C PRO A 102 -3.17 22.17 11.57
N VAL A 103 -3.19 20.85 11.69
CA VAL A 103 -3.73 19.98 10.65
C VAL A 103 -5.22 19.86 10.95
N ASP A 104 -6.04 20.61 10.21
CA ASP A 104 -7.49 20.42 10.19
C ASP A 104 -7.80 18.98 9.76
N ARG A 105 -8.03 18.10 10.74
CA ARG A 105 -8.63 16.80 10.50
C ARG A 105 -10.13 16.99 10.36
N ALA A 106 -10.55 17.37 9.17
CA ALA A 106 -11.94 17.28 8.76
C ALA A 106 -12.02 16.56 7.41
N VAL A 107 -12.08 15.23 7.43
CA VAL A 107 -12.75 14.46 6.38
C VAL A 107 -13.40 13.23 7.02
N GLN A 108 -14.70 13.31 7.29
CA GLN A 108 -15.61 12.15 7.22
C GLN A 108 -16.48 12.28 5.95
N PRO A 109 -17.34 11.30 5.61
CA PRO A 109 -17.09 10.32 4.56
C PRO A 109 -18.01 10.55 3.35
N SER A 110 -17.45 10.59 2.14
CA SER A 110 -18.25 10.50 0.92
C SER A 110 -17.48 9.78 -0.16
N PHE A 111 -17.53 8.44 -0.18
CA PHE A 111 -17.24 7.70 -1.41
C PHE A 111 -18.00 6.37 -1.42
N ALA A 112 -19.33 6.48 -1.48
CA ALA A 112 -20.24 5.38 -1.85
C ALA A 112 -20.91 5.62 -3.21
N ARG A 113 -20.45 6.60 -4.01
CA ARG A 113 -20.91 6.80 -5.39
C ARG A 113 -19.73 7.27 -6.22
N GLU A 114 -19.33 6.41 -7.15
CA GLU A 114 -18.59 6.63 -8.41
C GLU A 114 -17.94 5.29 -8.81
N LEU A 115 -18.79 4.25 -8.87
CA LEU A 115 -18.68 3.29 -9.96
C LEU A 115 -19.68 3.79 -11.00
N GLU A 116 -19.21 3.92 -12.25
CA GLU A 116 -19.96 4.37 -13.43
C GLU A 116 -20.29 5.86 -13.48
N GLU A 117 -19.40 6.67 -14.09
CA GLU A 117 -19.85 7.88 -14.78
C GLU A 117 -18.79 8.36 -15.81
N SER A 118 -19.01 8.02 -17.08
CA SER A 118 -18.54 8.69 -18.31
C SER A 118 -17.02 8.90 -18.53
N GLY A 119 -16.54 8.57 -19.73
CA GLY A 119 -15.13 8.61 -20.15
C GLY A 119 -14.37 9.94 -20.04
N GLU A 120 -14.98 11.02 -19.55
CA GLU A 120 -14.33 12.33 -19.35
C GLU A 120 -13.72 12.52 -17.94
N GLN A 121 -14.33 11.97 -16.89
CA GLN A 121 -13.84 12.09 -15.51
C GLN A 121 -12.50 11.35 -15.26
N PRO A 122 -12.27 10.14 -15.80
CA PRO A 122 -10.99 9.46 -15.70
C PRO A 122 -9.88 10.23 -16.40
N ALA A 123 -10.19 10.85 -17.55
CA ALA A 123 -9.21 11.59 -18.35
C ALA A 123 -8.75 12.87 -17.65
N ARG A 124 -9.66 13.65 -17.04
CA ARG A 124 -9.29 14.84 -16.26
C ARG A 124 -8.45 14.50 -15.04
N ARG A 125 -8.84 13.43 -14.31
CA ARG A 125 -8.08 12.96 -13.15
C ARG A 125 -6.70 12.44 -13.52
N LEU A 126 -6.58 11.73 -14.64
CA LEU A 126 -5.29 11.28 -15.16
C LEU A 126 -4.40 12.46 -15.57
N ARG A 127 -4.95 13.46 -16.29
CA ARG A 127 -4.19 14.68 -16.65
C ARG A 127 -3.69 15.43 -15.41
N CYS A 128 -4.54 15.64 -14.41
CA CYS A 128 -4.12 16.27 -13.15
C CYS A 128 -3.04 15.44 -12.43
N PHE A 129 -3.16 14.11 -12.44
CA PHE A 129 -2.13 13.24 -11.88
C PHE A 129 -0.79 13.37 -12.61
N GLU A 130 -0.79 13.33 -13.94
CA GLU A 130 0.42 13.48 -14.76
C GLU A 130 1.09 14.83 -14.56
N GLN A 131 0.31 15.92 -14.55
CA GLN A 131 0.81 17.27 -14.28
C GLN A 131 1.41 17.37 -12.88
N CYS A 132 0.66 17.00 -11.85
CA CYS A 132 1.14 17.07 -10.46
C CYS A 132 2.34 16.16 -10.20
N LEU A 133 2.44 15.03 -10.89
CA LEU A 133 3.61 14.15 -10.83
C LEU A 133 4.83 14.81 -11.51
N GLY A 134 4.62 15.55 -12.61
CA GLY A 134 5.65 16.31 -13.31
C GLY A 134 6.12 17.56 -12.55
N ASP A 135 5.27 18.15 -11.72
CA ASP A 135 5.61 19.31 -10.87
C ASP A 135 6.45 18.94 -9.65
N LEU A 136 6.53 17.64 -9.30
CA LEU A 136 7.45 17.18 -8.26
C LEU A 136 8.91 17.28 -8.72
N PRO A 137 9.87 17.57 -7.82
CA PRO A 137 11.27 17.51 -8.17
C PRO A 137 11.64 16.16 -8.77
N GLY A 138 12.47 16.13 -9.83
CA GLY A 138 12.75 14.91 -10.59
C GLY A 138 13.19 13.71 -9.73
N GLU A 139 13.97 13.94 -8.67
CA GLU A 139 14.35 12.89 -7.71
C GLU A 139 13.13 12.31 -6.96
N SER A 140 12.16 13.16 -6.59
CA SER A 140 10.92 12.76 -5.91
C SER A 140 9.96 12.03 -6.85
N GLN A 141 9.86 12.46 -8.10
CA GLN A 141 9.11 11.78 -9.15
C GLN A 141 9.68 10.37 -9.39
N GLN A 142 10.99 10.27 -9.63
CA GLN A 142 11.67 8.98 -9.83
C GLN A 142 11.51 8.09 -8.61
N PHE A 143 11.62 8.64 -7.41
CA PHE A 143 11.40 7.91 -6.17
C PHE A 143 10.00 7.29 -6.12
N LEU A 144 8.93 8.06 -6.38
CA LEU A 144 7.56 7.53 -6.38
C LEU A 144 7.36 6.46 -7.45
N LEU A 145 7.84 6.70 -8.67
CA LEU A 145 7.71 5.76 -9.78
C LEU A 145 8.42 4.43 -9.47
N GLU A 146 9.60 4.48 -8.87
CA GLU A 146 10.32 3.27 -8.44
C GLU A 146 9.65 2.59 -7.25
N TYR A 147 9.11 3.37 -6.30
CA TYR A 147 8.43 2.87 -5.11
C TYR A 147 7.17 2.06 -5.43
N TYR A 148 6.41 2.47 -6.46
CA TYR A 148 5.18 1.81 -6.91
C TYR A 148 5.39 0.85 -8.08
N ARG A 149 6.62 0.70 -8.59
CA ARG A 149 6.89 -0.15 -9.75
C ARG A 149 6.61 -1.63 -9.45
N GLY A 150 5.83 -2.26 -10.33
CA GLY A 150 5.58 -3.70 -10.34
C GLY A 150 4.37 -4.15 -9.53
N GLU A 151 4.08 -5.45 -9.59
CA GLU A 151 3.04 -6.10 -8.78
C GLU A 151 3.46 -6.25 -7.31
N ALA A 152 2.55 -6.63 -6.41
CA ALA A 152 2.77 -6.65 -4.96
C ALA A 152 4.08 -7.31 -4.51
N ALA A 153 4.37 -8.53 -4.96
CA ALA A 153 5.60 -9.25 -4.63
C ALA A 153 6.88 -8.55 -5.18
N LEU A 154 6.77 -7.86 -6.31
CA LEU A 154 7.87 -7.11 -6.91
C LEU A 154 8.08 -5.75 -6.20
N ARG A 155 7.02 -5.09 -5.76
CA ARG A 155 7.08 -3.83 -4.99
C ARG A 155 7.83 -4.01 -3.68
N ILE A 156 7.62 -5.13 -2.97
CA ILE A 156 8.37 -5.45 -1.76
C ILE A 156 9.89 -5.48 -2.03
N ARG A 157 10.30 -6.22 -3.08
CA ARG A 157 11.70 -6.31 -3.49
C ARG A 157 12.26 -4.97 -3.95
N ASN A 158 11.47 -4.16 -4.64
CA ASN A 158 11.88 -2.83 -5.08
C ASN A 158 12.11 -1.91 -3.88
N ARG A 159 11.19 -1.88 -2.92
CA ARG A 159 11.32 -1.05 -1.71
C ARG A 159 12.50 -1.47 -0.83
N GLN A 160 12.73 -2.78 -0.66
CA GLN A 160 13.93 -3.26 0.04
C GLN A 160 15.21 -2.79 -0.66
N ARG A 161 15.30 -2.94 -1.98
CA ARG A 161 16.45 -2.48 -2.78
C ARG A 161 16.63 -0.97 -2.70
N MET A 162 15.55 -0.19 -2.76
CA MET A 162 15.58 1.26 -2.61
C MET A 162 16.09 1.68 -1.23
N ALA A 163 15.60 1.05 -0.15
CA ALA A 163 16.04 1.33 1.21
C ALA A 163 17.55 1.05 1.39
N THR A 164 18.03 -0.10 0.87
CA THR A 164 19.46 -0.44 0.87
C THR A 164 20.28 0.56 0.06
N ARG A 165 19.86 0.89 -1.16
CA ARG A 165 20.59 1.82 -2.04
C ARG A 165 20.68 3.23 -1.48
N LEU A 166 19.63 3.69 -0.82
CA LEU A 166 19.56 5.01 -0.17
C LEU A 166 20.18 5.01 1.24
N ASN A 167 20.62 3.86 1.74
CA ASN A 167 21.14 3.68 3.11
C ASN A 167 20.19 4.21 4.20
N ILE A 168 18.90 3.90 4.08
CA ILE A 168 17.86 4.28 5.04
C ILE A 168 17.05 3.06 5.48
N SER A 169 16.38 3.17 6.63
CA SER A 169 15.46 2.12 7.07
C SER A 169 14.25 2.01 6.13
N LEU A 170 13.66 0.81 6.04
CA LEU A 170 12.42 0.61 5.28
C LEU A 170 11.27 1.48 5.81
N ASN A 171 11.26 1.79 7.11
CA ASN A 171 10.29 2.71 7.71
C ASN A 171 10.51 4.15 7.22
N SER A 172 11.77 4.60 7.14
CA SER A 172 12.13 5.91 6.59
C SER A 172 11.75 6.02 5.11
N LEU A 173 11.93 4.94 4.33
CA LEU A 173 11.49 4.87 2.93
C LEU A 173 9.97 5.03 2.81
N ARG A 174 9.20 4.28 3.60
CA ARG A 174 7.73 4.36 3.66
C ARG A 174 7.25 5.75 4.06
N ASN A 175 7.86 6.37 5.08
CA ASN A 175 7.51 7.73 5.51
C ASN A 175 7.87 8.78 4.46
N ARG A 176 8.92 8.57 3.65
CA ARG A 176 9.21 9.43 2.49
C ARG A 176 8.15 9.26 1.40
N ALA A 177 7.74 8.02 1.10
CA ALA A 177 6.70 7.74 0.12
C ALA A 177 5.33 8.31 0.51
N LEU A 178 4.95 8.17 1.78
CA LEU A 178 3.71 8.72 2.32
C LEU A 178 3.66 10.24 2.12
N ARG A 179 4.71 10.96 2.54
CA ARG A 179 4.75 12.43 2.40
C ARG A 179 4.70 12.89 0.94
N LEU A 180 5.37 12.17 0.04
CA LEU A 180 5.32 12.49 -1.38
C LEU A 180 3.94 12.21 -1.99
N ARG A 181 3.28 11.14 -1.53
CA ARG A 181 1.90 10.81 -1.91
C ARG A 181 0.91 11.87 -1.41
N GLU A 182 0.99 12.30 -0.16
CA GLU A 182 0.14 13.36 0.39
C GLU A 182 0.27 14.66 -0.39
N LYS A 183 1.50 15.04 -0.77
CA LYS A 183 1.74 16.19 -1.67
C LYS A 183 1.09 16.02 -3.03
N LEU A 184 1.22 14.84 -3.63
CA LEU A 184 0.65 14.53 -4.94
C LEU A 184 -0.89 14.54 -4.87
N GLU A 185 -1.48 13.93 -3.84
CA GLU A 185 -2.93 13.92 -3.62
C GLU A 185 -3.49 15.32 -3.40
N ALA A 186 -2.80 16.17 -2.63
CA ALA A 186 -3.18 17.57 -2.43
C ALA A 186 -3.14 18.37 -3.75
N CYS A 187 -2.10 18.20 -4.56
CA CYS A 187 -2.00 18.86 -5.88
C CYS A 187 -3.12 18.38 -6.81
N VAL A 188 -3.36 17.07 -6.91
CA VAL A 188 -4.42 16.52 -7.76
C VAL A 188 -5.80 17.01 -7.30
N GLY A 189 -6.04 17.07 -5.98
CA GLY A 189 -7.25 17.65 -5.41
C GLY A 189 -7.45 19.11 -5.81
N ALA A 190 -6.40 19.94 -5.73
CA ALA A 190 -6.44 21.33 -6.18
C ALA A 190 -6.71 21.45 -7.70
N CYS A 191 -6.04 20.64 -8.52
CA CYS A 191 -6.22 20.63 -9.98
C CYS A 191 -7.62 20.19 -10.43
N LEU A 192 -8.23 19.25 -9.70
CA LEU A 192 -9.60 18.81 -9.96
C LEU A 192 -10.64 19.84 -9.49
N GLY A 193 -10.31 20.63 -8.46
CA GLY A 193 -11.13 21.72 -7.96
C GLY A 193 -11.00 23.03 -8.76
N SER A 194 -9.95 23.17 -9.59
CA SER A 194 -9.70 24.33 -10.45
C SER A 194 -10.33 24.23 -11.83
#